data_AF-A0A939B7U6-F1
#
_entry.id   AF-A0A939B7U6-F1
#
_cell.length_a   1.000
_cell.length_b   1.000
_cell.length_c   1.000
_cell.angle_alpha   90.00
_cell.angle_beta   90.00
_cell.angle_gamma   90.00
#
_symmetry.space_group_name_H-M   'P 1'
#
loop_
_entity.id
_entity.type
_entity.pdbx_description
1 polymer ?
#
loop_
_entity_poly.entity_id
_entity_poly.type
_entity_poly.pdbx_seq_one_letter_code
_entity_poly.pdbx_strand_id
1 'polypeptide(L)'
;MKLTTLIAAMLLCGGMAYAQQTDPVVMKINGVPILRSEFEYSYNKNNSADVIDRKTVDEYVDLFINYKLKVAAAIDAKLDTLSSFKKEFAMYRDQEVRPAFADSAAILAEAHAVYDRTKERIGARGLIKPAHILMYVEQKAPTAKFEEARRRADSLYNVLKNGGDFAALARKYSQDPGSANNGGELPWLQPGQTLKEFEDAAYALNKGEMSGVVQSPVGFHIILMKDRKQLEPFDSLKSDILRFIDARGIRERIIDKKIDELVKTSGGKLTKEDVLNDKAKDLAQSDPGLKYLIMEYHDGLLLYEISNRTVWEKAASDVAGLEAYFKKNKKKYSWSEPRYKGMVYHVKQKDNVKAVRNCVKGVPFNKWADVLRSTFNSDSVLRIRVEKGIFKEGDNAFIDKMVFKKDTVVTVLKDFPIDAVYGKLLKRPESFEDVRGLVTADYQEQLEGQWVAELRRKYPVEVYYDVLKTVNKHSD
;
A
#
# COMPACT_ATOMS: atom_id res chain seq x y z
N MET A 1 1.39 82.65 -46.29
CA MET A 1 2.66 81.93 -46.52
C MET A 1 2.96 81.10 -45.29
N LYS A 2 3.46 79.88 -45.50
CA LYS A 2 3.58 78.74 -44.56
C LYS A 2 4.17 79.09 -43.19
N LEU A 3 3.78 78.35 -42.14
CA LEU A 3 4.69 77.99 -41.05
C LEU A 3 4.41 76.55 -40.59
N THR A 4 5.49 75.80 -40.40
CA THR A 4 5.62 74.34 -40.28
C THR A 4 5.86 73.88 -38.85
N THR A 5 5.16 72.80 -38.47
CA THR A 5 5.54 71.64 -37.62
C THR A 5 6.53 71.77 -36.44
N LEU A 6 6.10 71.31 -35.25
CA LEU A 6 6.62 70.13 -34.54
C LEU A 6 5.71 69.78 -33.32
N ILE A 7 5.33 68.50 -33.14
CA ILE A 7 4.67 67.99 -31.92
C ILE A 7 5.47 66.79 -31.42
N ALA A 8 5.91 66.84 -30.17
CA ALA A 8 6.50 65.71 -29.43
C ALA A 8 5.51 65.26 -28.36
N ALA A 9 5.17 63.97 -28.35
CA ALA A 9 4.27 63.34 -27.38
C ALA A 9 5.06 62.81 -26.17
N MET A 10 4.65 63.21 -24.96
CA MET A 10 5.09 62.63 -23.70
C MET A 10 4.27 61.38 -23.36
N LEU A 11 4.97 60.30 -23.03
CA LEU A 11 4.45 59.03 -22.49
C LEU A 11 3.96 59.22 -21.04
N LEU A 12 2.68 58.94 -20.80
CA LEU A 12 2.12 58.69 -19.46
C LEU A 12 2.00 57.18 -19.26
N CYS A 13 2.90 56.61 -18.46
CA CYS A 13 2.78 55.23 -17.95
C CYS A 13 1.74 55.20 -16.83
N GLY A 14 0.50 54.81 -17.14
CA GLY A 14 -0.50 54.42 -16.14
C GLY A 14 -0.22 52.98 -15.69
N GLY A 15 0.29 52.82 -14.47
CA GLY A 15 0.38 51.50 -13.83
C GLY A 15 -1.01 51.00 -13.46
N MET A 16 -1.44 49.88 -14.06
CA MET A 16 -2.57 49.12 -13.53
C MET A 16 -2.10 48.35 -12.30
N ALA A 17 -2.50 48.81 -11.12
CA ALA A 17 -2.45 48.00 -9.91
C ALA A 17 -3.57 46.94 -10.02
N TYR A 18 -3.21 45.70 -10.33
CA TYR A 18 -4.11 44.57 -10.07
C TYR A 18 -4.32 44.47 -8.56
N ALA A 19 -5.53 44.72 -8.08
CA ALA A 19 -5.89 44.43 -6.72
C ALA A 19 -5.77 42.92 -6.50
N GLN A 20 -4.78 42.50 -5.73
CA GLN A 20 -4.63 41.13 -5.28
C GLN A 20 -5.87 40.83 -4.41
N GLN A 21 -6.84 40.08 -4.95
CA GLN A 21 -8.05 39.74 -4.21
C GLN A 21 -7.63 38.85 -3.04
N THR A 22 -7.59 39.43 -1.83
CA THR A 22 -7.21 38.75 -0.60
C THR A 22 -8.18 37.60 -0.34
N ASP A 23 -7.66 36.40 -0.11
CA ASP A 23 -8.48 35.22 0.22
C ASP A 23 -9.31 35.48 1.48
N PRO A 24 -10.65 35.59 1.38
CA PRO A 24 -11.48 36.03 2.49
C PRO A 24 -11.66 34.92 3.52
N VAL A 25 -11.87 35.31 4.78
CA VAL A 25 -12.26 34.38 5.84
C VAL A 25 -13.71 33.95 5.62
N VAL A 26 -13.97 32.64 5.52
CA VAL A 26 -15.32 32.08 5.35
C VAL A 26 -15.97 31.72 6.68
N MET A 27 -15.17 31.36 7.68
CA MET A 27 -15.64 31.10 9.04
C MET A 27 -14.52 31.27 10.08
N LYS A 28 -14.89 31.35 11.36
CA LYS A 28 -13.95 31.24 12.48
C LYS A 28 -14.38 30.13 13.42
N ILE A 29 -13.41 29.33 13.86
CA ILE A 29 -13.60 28.28 14.86
C ILE A 29 -12.74 28.64 16.08
N ASN A 30 -13.39 28.94 17.20
CA ASN A 30 -12.72 29.43 18.41
C ASN A 30 -11.79 30.63 18.15
N GLY A 31 -12.26 31.57 17.32
CA GLY A 31 -11.48 32.75 16.90
C GLY A 31 -10.40 32.48 15.84
N VAL A 32 -10.09 31.22 15.51
CA VAL A 32 -9.13 30.87 14.45
C VAL A 32 -9.79 31.05 13.09
N PRO A 33 -9.25 31.90 12.19
CA PRO A 33 -9.82 32.14 10.88
C PRO A 33 -9.60 30.94 9.96
N ILE A 34 -10.65 30.59 9.21
CA ILE A 34 -10.62 29.60 8.13
C ILE A 34 -10.88 30.35 6.83
N LEU A 35 -9.97 30.16 5.88
CA LEU A 35 -10.05 30.85 4.59
C LEU A 35 -11.07 30.19 3.67
N ARG A 36 -11.63 30.98 2.74
CA ARG A 36 -12.55 30.48 1.72
C ARG A 36 -11.89 29.41 0.88
N SER A 37 -10.64 29.62 0.45
CA SER A 37 -9.94 28.64 -0.38
C SER A 37 -9.61 27.32 0.35
N GLU A 38 -9.42 27.36 1.68
CA GLU A 38 -9.29 26.16 2.50
C GLU A 38 -10.58 25.34 2.52
N PHE A 39 -11.72 26.00 2.77
CA PHE A 39 -13.02 25.34 2.76
C PHE A 39 -13.35 24.79 1.38
N GLU A 40 -13.10 25.58 0.33
CA GLU A 40 -13.33 25.23 -1.07
C GLU A 40 -12.48 24.02 -1.50
N TYR A 41 -11.21 23.97 -1.11
CA TYR A 41 -10.35 22.79 -1.32
C TYR A 41 -10.97 21.53 -0.69
N SER A 42 -11.36 21.61 0.58
CA SER A 42 -11.92 20.47 1.31
C SER A 42 -13.27 20.03 0.73
N TYR A 43 -14.13 21.00 0.40
CA TYR A 43 -15.41 20.78 -0.25
C TYR A 43 -15.25 20.05 -1.60
N ASN A 44 -14.38 20.55 -2.47
CA ASN A 44 -14.18 19.98 -3.81
C ASN A 44 -13.58 18.58 -3.75
N LYS A 45 -12.63 18.33 -2.83
CA LYS A 45 -12.05 16.99 -2.63
C LYS A 45 -13.11 15.98 -2.16
N ASN A 46 -14.03 16.38 -1.29
CA ASN A 46 -15.11 15.52 -0.80
C ASN A 46 -16.33 15.44 -1.75
N ASN A 47 -16.30 16.17 -2.87
CA ASN A 47 -17.37 16.22 -3.87
C ASN A 47 -16.83 16.03 -5.30
N SER A 48 -15.75 15.24 -5.43
CA SER A 48 -15.16 14.91 -6.72
C SER A 48 -16.12 14.12 -7.61
N ALA A 49 -15.76 13.97 -8.89
CA ALA A 49 -16.65 13.44 -9.91
C ALA A 49 -17.18 12.01 -9.59
N ASP A 50 -16.38 11.23 -8.87
CA ASP A 50 -16.59 9.86 -8.45
C ASP A 50 -17.43 9.70 -7.16
N VAL A 51 -17.73 10.79 -6.45
CA VAL A 51 -18.59 10.75 -5.26
C VAL A 51 -20.05 10.68 -5.69
N ILE A 52 -20.75 9.63 -5.23
CA ILE A 52 -22.17 9.35 -5.55
C ILE A 52 -23.12 10.29 -4.78
N ASP A 53 -22.87 10.50 -3.49
CA ASP A 53 -23.69 11.35 -2.60
C ASP A 53 -23.02 12.72 -2.41
N ARG A 54 -23.00 13.52 -3.49
CA ARG A 54 -22.41 14.86 -3.43
C ARG A 54 -23.27 15.79 -2.59
N LYS A 55 -22.64 16.55 -1.71
CA LYS A 55 -23.25 17.57 -0.88
C LYS A 55 -23.19 18.93 -1.58
N THR A 56 -24.26 19.69 -1.42
CA THR A 56 -24.23 21.14 -1.68
C THR A 56 -23.27 21.82 -0.70
N VAL A 57 -22.87 23.06 -1.01
CA VAL A 57 -22.04 23.86 -0.10
C VAL A 57 -22.70 23.96 1.29
N ASP A 58 -23.99 24.26 1.34
CA ASP A 58 -24.74 24.43 2.59
C ASP A 58 -24.79 23.14 3.43
N GLU A 59 -24.97 21.97 2.79
CA GLU A 59 -24.95 20.67 3.47
C GLU A 59 -23.55 20.31 4.02
N TYR A 60 -22.48 20.81 3.38
CA TYR A 60 -21.11 20.54 3.78
C TYR A 60 -20.63 21.42 4.94
N VAL A 61 -21.22 22.61 5.14
CA VAL A 61 -20.81 23.57 6.18
C VAL A 61 -20.74 22.92 7.56
N ASP A 62 -21.81 22.23 7.98
CA ASP A 62 -21.87 21.65 9.32
C ASP A 62 -20.89 20.48 9.51
N LEU A 63 -20.64 19.71 8.45
CA LEU A 63 -19.64 18.64 8.47
C LEU A 63 -18.24 19.23 8.66
N PHE A 64 -17.91 20.28 7.92
CA PHE A 64 -16.62 20.95 8.02
C PHE A 64 -16.43 21.66 9.37
N ILE A 65 -17.47 22.30 9.90
CA ILE A 65 -17.45 22.88 11.26
C ILE A 65 -17.17 21.78 12.29
N ASN A 66 -17.90 20.66 12.24
CA ASN A 66 -17.70 19.55 13.18
C ASN A 66 -16.28 19.00 13.11
N TYR A 67 -15.74 18.84 11.90
CA TYR A 67 -14.34 18.47 11.69
C TYR A 67 -13.38 19.45 12.38
N LYS A 68 -13.52 20.75 12.11
CA LYS A 68 -12.62 21.77 12.66
C LYS A 68 -12.77 21.98 14.16
N LEU A 69 -13.96 21.75 14.73
CA LEU A 69 -14.17 21.73 16.17
C LEU A 69 -13.38 20.60 16.86
N LYS A 70 -13.33 19.42 16.25
CA LYS A 70 -12.53 18.30 16.76
C LYS A 70 -11.04 18.58 16.67
N VAL A 71 -10.58 19.19 15.58
CA VAL A 71 -9.19 19.66 15.44
C VAL A 71 -8.86 20.68 16.53
N ALA A 72 -9.73 21.69 16.76
CA ALA A 72 -9.55 22.67 17.84
C ALA A 72 -9.45 22.01 19.22
N ALA A 73 -10.25 20.96 19.47
CA ALA A 73 -10.17 20.18 20.71
C ALA A 73 -8.84 19.42 20.85
N ALA A 74 -8.31 18.87 19.76
CA ALA A 74 -7.03 18.18 19.74
C ALA A 74 -5.86 19.14 20.04
N ILE A 75 -5.89 20.35 19.47
CA ILE A 75 -4.91 21.42 19.73
C ILE A 75 -4.99 21.92 21.17
N ASP A 76 -6.20 22.12 21.70
CA ASP A 76 -6.40 22.51 23.10
C ASP A 76 -5.85 21.46 24.08
N ALA A 77 -5.99 20.17 23.72
CA ALA A 77 -5.41 19.03 24.43
C ALA A 77 -3.90 18.81 24.16
N LYS A 78 -3.25 19.68 23.38
CA LYS A 78 -1.82 19.63 23.04
C LYS A 78 -1.38 18.35 22.33
N LEU A 79 -2.29 17.70 21.58
CA LEU A 79 -1.99 16.47 20.86
C LEU A 79 -0.97 16.69 19.73
N ASP A 80 -0.94 17.88 19.16
CA ASP A 80 0.05 18.35 18.18
C ASP A 80 1.48 18.43 18.75
N THR A 81 1.62 18.49 20.07
CA THR A 81 2.93 18.58 20.73
C THR A 81 3.58 17.21 20.97
N LEU A 82 2.81 16.13 20.83
CA LEU A 82 3.27 14.76 21.08
C LEU A 82 4.37 14.37 20.10
N SER A 83 5.38 13.66 20.59
CA SER A 83 6.49 13.19 19.75
C SER A 83 6.05 12.17 18.70
N SER A 84 5.02 11.36 18.99
CA SER A 84 4.39 10.46 18.03
C SER A 84 3.74 11.23 16.88
N PHE A 85 2.91 12.24 17.21
CA PHE A 85 2.27 13.10 16.22
C PHE A 85 3.29 13.81 15.34
N LYS A 86 4.29 14.48 15.94
CA LYS A 86 5.31 15.22 15.18
C LYS A 86 6.06 14.35 14.19
N LYS A 87 6.43 13.12 14.60
CA LYS A 87 7.12 12.16 13.74
C LYS A 87 6.25 11.69 12.59
N GLU A 88 5.00 11.33 12.87
CA GLU A 88 4.07 10.86 11.86
C GLU A 88 3.68 11.97 10.88
N PHE A 89 3.40 13.17 11.38
CA PHE A 89 3.14 14.33 10.54
C PHE A 89 4.36 14.69 9.66
N ALA A 90 5.56 14.69 10.24
CA ALA A 90 6.79 14.92 9.47
C ALA A 90 6.96 13.90 8.35
N MET A 91 6.66 12.61 8.59
CA MET A 91 6.72 11.58 7.54
C MET A 91 5.86 11.93 6.32
N TYR A 92 4.60 12.31 6.52
CA TYR A 92 3.70 12.67 5.40
C TYR A 92 4.13 13.97 4.72
N ARG A 93 4.43 15.02 5.50
CA ARG A 93 4.94 16.29 4.95
C ARG A 93 6.20 16.08 4.12
N ASP A 94 7.15 15.31 4.65
CA ASP A 94 8.46 15.09 4.03
C ASP A 94 8.34 14.33 2.71
N GLN A 95 7.38 13.39 2.59
CA GLN A 95 7.10 12.71 1.31
C GLN A 95 6.72 13.69 0.20
N GLU A 96 5.94 14.72 0.51
CA GLU A 96 5.51 15.72 -0.49
C GLU A 96 6.63 16.70 -0.87
N VAL A 97 7.53 17.04 0.07
CA VAL A 97 8.53 18.11 -0.16
C VAL A 97 9.89 17.60 -0.61
N ARG A 98 10.26 16.36 -0.29
CA ARG A 98 11.55 15.76 -0.68
C ARG A 98 11.82 15.80 -2.18
N PRO A 99 10.86 15.54 -3.08
CA PRO A 99 11.08 15.64 -4.52
C PRO A 99 11.58 17.01 -4.98
N ALA A 100 11.26 18.10 -4.26
CA ALA A 100 11.72 19.45 -4.60
C ALA A 100 13.23 19.66 -4.34
N PHE A 101 13.89 18.75 -3.63
CA PHE A 101 15.35 18.74 -3.46
C PHE A 101 16.07 17.93 -4.56
N ALA A 102 15.32 17.31 -5.47
CA ALA A 102 15.89 16.55 -6.57
C ALA A 102 16.64 17.48 -7.54
N ASP A 103 17.97 17.49 -7.43
CA ASP A 103 18.83 18.20 -8.37
C ASP A 103 18.85 17.44 -9.72
N SER A 104 18.18 18.01 -10.72
CA SER A 104 18.10 17.43 -12.06
C SER A 104 19.47 17.27 -12.71
N ALA A 105 20.42 18.17 -12.43
CA ALA A 105 21.78 18.06 -12.95
C ALA A 105 22.54 16.91 -12.27
N ALA A 106 22.39 16.75 -10.95
CA ALA A 106 23.00 15.63 -10.23
C ALA A 106 22.42 14.26 -10.65
N ILE A 107 21.10 14.19 -10.86
CA ILE A 107 20.44 12.98 -11.37
C ILE A 107 20.92 12.64 -12.78
N LEU A 108 21.03 13.65 -13.66
CA LEU A 108 21.53 13.46 -15.02
C LEU A 108 23.01 13.01 -15.01
N ALA A 109 23.85 13.61 -14.16
CA ALA A 109 25.23 13.19 -13.99
C ALA A 109 25.35 11.73 -13.52
N GLU A 110 24.51 11.31 -12.57
CA GLU A 110 24.47 9.92 -12.13
C GLU A 110 23.94 8.98 -13.23
N ALA A 111 22.97 9.42 -14.04
CA ALA A 111 22.50 8.66 -15.19
C ALA A 111 23.62 8.43 -16.22
N HIS A 112 24.42 9.45 -16.52
CA HIS A 112 25.62 9.31 -17.35
C HIS A 112 26.63 8.35 -16.71
N ALA A 113 26.86 8.45 -15.40
CA ALA A 113 27.77 7.53 -14.71
C ALA A 113 27.28 6.07 -14.75
N VAL A 114 25.98 5.82 -14.63
CA VAL A 114 25.39 4.48 -14.81
C VAL A 114 25.62 3.98 -16.25
N TYR A 115 25.41 4.84 -17.24
CA TYR A 115 25.65 4.51 -18.64
C TYR A 115 27.11 4.19 -18.91
N ASP A 116 28.04 5.04 -18.46
CA ASP A 116 29.48 4.87 -18.70
C ASP A 116 30.01 3.60 -18.06
N ARG A 117 29.62 3.29 -16.81
CA ARG A 117 29.96 2.02 -16.15
C ARG A 117 29.38 0.81 -16.90
N THR A 118 28.18 0.95 -17.46
CA THR A 118 27.56 -0.11 -18.26
C THR A 118 28.29 -0.32 -19.59
N LYS A 119 28.67 0.77 -20.26
CA LYS A 119 29.44 0.78 -21.49
C LYS A 119 30.82 0.17 -21.28
N GLU A 120 31.50 0.52 -20.19
CA GLU A 120 32.80 -0.05 -19.81
C GLU A 120 32.70 -1.56 -19.57
N ARG A 121 31.68 -2.01 -18.82
CA ARG A 121 31.44 -3.44 -18.57
C ARG A 121 31.13 -4.23 -19.85
N ILE A 122 30.38 -3.63 -20.78
CA ILE A 122 30.07 -4.25 -22.08
C ILE A 122 31.33 -4.30 -22.97
N GLY A 123 32.10 -3.21 -22.97
CA GLY A 123 33.35 -3.08 -23.72
C GLY A 123 33.18 -3.39 -25.22
N ALA A 124 34.29 -3.74 -25.86
CA ALA A 124 34.29 -4.07 -27.29
C ALA A 124 33.48 -5.32 -27.66
N ARG A 125 33.28 -6.24 -26.69
CA ARG A 125 32.57 -7.52 -26.90
C ARG A 125 31.08 -7.32 -27.25
N GLY A 126 30.50 -6.20 -26.85
CA GLY A 126 29.10 -5.87 -27.12
C GLY A 126 28.11 -6.73 -26.33
N LEU A 127 26.83 -6.52 -26.62
CA LEU A 127 25.71 -7.33 -26.15
C LEU A 127 25.43 -8.46 -27.13
N ILE A 128 25.06 -9.62 -26.60
CA ILE A 128 24.67 -10.79 -27.38
C ILE A 128 23.26 -11.24 -27.04
N LYS A 129 22.52 -11.78 -28.00
CA LYS A 129 21.22 -12.40 -27.79
C LYS A 129 21.29 -13.86 -28.27
N PRO A 130 21.74 -14.81 -27.44
CA PRO A 130 21.78 -16.21 -27.82
C PRO A 130 20.43 -16.90 -27.57
N ALA A 131 20.24 -18.03 -28.23
CA ALA A 131 19.34 -19.09 -27.81
C ALA A 131 20.15 -20.32 -27.45
N HIS A 132 19.67 -21.17 -26.53
CA HIS A 132 20.39 -22.39 -26.18
C HIS A 132 19.49 -23.61 -25.92
N ILE A 133 20.09 -24.78 -26.04
CA ILE A 133 19.53 -26.06 -25.60
C ILE A 133 20.44 -26.60 -24.51
N LEU A 134 19.91 -26.81 -23.30
CA LEU A 134 20.65 -27.33 -22.15
C LEU A 134 20.26 -28.79 -21.90
N MET A 135 21.24 -29.70 -21.96
CA MET A 135 21.16 -31.02 -21.32
C MET A 135 21.80 -30.92 -19.94
N TYR A 136 20.96 -30.81 -18.92
CA TYR A 136 21.40 -30.59 -17.53
C TYR A 136 22.05 -31.85 -16.97
N VAL A 137 23.21 -31.67 -16.35
CA VAL A 137 23.84 -32.68 -15.50
C VAL A 137 24.66 -31.99 -14.41
N GLU A 138 24.49 -32.43 -13.17
CA GLU A 138 25.25 -31.94 -12.04
C GLU A 138 26.73 -32.33 -12.16
N GLN A 139 27.64 -31.45 -11.71
CA GLN A 139 29.09 -31.73 -11.74
C GLN A 139 29.50 -33.03 -11.05
N LYS A 140 28.76 -33.43 -10.00
CA LYS A 140 29.02 -34.64 -9.21
C LYS A 140 28.19 -35.85 -9.63
N ALA A 141 27.49 -35.76 -10.76
CA ALA A 141 26.70 -36.87 -11.26
C ALA A 141 27.59 -38.09 -11.58
N PRO A 142 27.08 -39.33 -11.44
CA PRO A 142 27.80 -40.52 -11.89
C PRO A 142 28.16 -40.42 -13.37
N THR A 143 29.33 -40.96 -13.76
CA THR A 143 29.84 -40.96 -15.14
C THR A 143 28.79 -41.41 -16.16
N ALA A 144 27.97 -42.40 -15.82
CA ALA A 144 26.90 -42.88 -16.69
C ALA A 144 25.86 -41.80 -17.05
N LYS A 145 25.45 -40.96 -16.08
CA LYS A 145 24.51 -39.85 -16.33
C LYS A 145 25.17 -38.73 -17.12
N PHE A 146 26.45 -38.47 -16.86
CA PHE A 146 27.23 -37.49 -17.60
C PHE A 146 27.36 -37.87 -19.08
N GLU A 147 27.74 -39.12 -19.35
CA GLU A 147 27.81 -39.66 -20.72
C GLU A 147 26.44 -39.74 -21.40
N GLU A 148 25.36 -39.98 -20.66
CA GLU A 148 24.01 -39.92 -21.19
C GLU A 148 23.65 -38.50 -21.64
N ALA A 149 23.89 -37.48 -20.80
CA ALA A 149 23.64 -36.08 -21.15
C ALA A 149 24.46 -35.65 -22.37
N ARG A 150 25.73 -36.07 -22.43
CA ARG A 150 26.61 -35.85 -23.60
C ARG A 150 26.04 -36.46 -24.87
N ARG A 151 25.70 -37.76 -24.86
CA ARG A 151 25.11 -38.44 -26.03
C ARG A 151 23.82 -37.79 -26.50
N ARG A 152 22.98 -37.32 -25.57
CA ARG A 152 21.75 -36.59 -25.92
C ARG A 152 22.07 -35.25 -26.58
N ALA A 153 23.02 -34.49 -26.04
CA ALA A 153 23.47 -33.23 -26.64
C ALA A 153 24.07 -33.46 -28.04
N ASP A 154 24.93 -34.47 -28.21
CA ASP A 154 25.52 -34.83 -29.50
C ASP A 154 24.46 -35.22 -30.54
N SER A 155 23.44 -35.97 -30.11
CA SER A 155 22.31 -36.34 -30.97
C SER A 155 21.51 -35.12 -31.43
N LEU A 156 21.17 -34.22 -30.51
CA LEU A 156 20.47 -32.96 -30.83
C LEU A 156 21.30 -32.08 -31.77
N TYR A 157 22.60 -31.97 -31.51
CA TYR A 157 23.52 -31.23 -32.38
C TYR A 157 23.55 -31.78 -33.81
N ASN A 158 23.58 -33.11 -33.96
CA ASN A 158 23.53 -33.74 -35.28
C ASN A 158 22.21 -33.49 -36.02
N VAL A 159 21.07 -33.49 -35.31
CA VAL A 159 19.78 -33.13 -35.91
C VAL A 159 19.78 -31.67 -36.38
N LEU A 160 20.30 -30.75 -35.56
CA LEU A 160 20.41 -29.33 -35.91
C LEU A 160 21.32 -29.10 -37.11
N LYS A 161 22.48 -29.77 -37.17
CA LYS A 161 23.41 -29.67 -38.30
C LYS A 161 22.78 -30.12 -39.63
N ASN A 162 21.81 -31.03 -39.57
CA ASN A 162 21.07 -31.53 -40.74
C ASN A 162 19.79 -30.74 -41.04
N GLY A 163 19.66 -29.51 -40.52
CA GLY A 163 18.54 -28.61 -40.84
C GLY A 163 17.34 -28.70 -39.89
N GLY A 164 17.50 -29.32 -38.72
CA GLY A 164 16.46 -29.32 -37.68
C GLY A 164 16.16 -27.92 -37.13
N ASP A 165 14.91 -27.66 -36.77
CA ASP A 165 14.48 -26.40 -36.17
C ASP A 165 14.98 -26.28 -34.71
N PHE A 166 15.83 -25.29 -34.46
CA PHE A 166 16.42 -25.03 -33.14
C PHE A 166 15.38 -24.75 -32.06
N ALA A 167 14.39 -23.89 -32.35
CA ALA A 167 13.40 -23.50 -31.38
C ALA A 167 12.46 -24.67 -31.03
N ALA A 168 12.11 -25.50 -32.03
CA ALA A 168 11.30 -26.69 -31.80
C ALA A 168 12.04 -27.72 -30.92
N LEU A 169 13.32 -27.98 -31.20
CA LEU A 169 14.13 -28.89 -30.39
C LEU A 169 14.39 -28.33 -28.98
N ALA A 170 14.61 -27.03 -28.85
CA ALA A 170 14.74 -26.38 -27.55
C ALA A 170 13.48 -26.55 -26.70
N ARG A 171 12.29 -26.28 -27.25
CA ARG A 171 11.00 -26.48 -26.56
C ARG A 171 10.78 -27.91 -26.12
N LYS A 172 11.19 -28.87 -26.96
CA LYS A 172 10.93 -30.29 -26.74
C LYS A 172 11.93 -30.95 -25.81
N TYR A 173 13.18 -30.53 -25.85
CA TYR A 173 14.28 -31.29 -25.23
C TYR A 173 15.13 -30.48 -24.25
N SER A 174 15.19 -29.15 -24.36
CA SER A 174 16.00 -28.35 -23.44
C SER A 174 15.46 -28.49 -22.01
N GLN A 175 16.38 -28.68 -21.06
CA GLN A 175 16.11 -28.80 -19.64
C GLN A 175 16.34 -27.47 -18.90
N ASP A 176 16.57 -26.37 -19.63
CA ASP A 176 16.54 -25.03 -19.04
C ASP A 176 15.10 -24.53 -18.91
N PRO A 177 14.54 -24.45 -17.69
CA PRO A 177 13.16 -24.02 -17.48
C PRO A 177 12.92 -22.56 -17.90
N GLY A 178 13.97 -21.72 -17.90
CA GLY A 178 13.83 -20.29 -18.19
C GLY A 178 13.66 -19.96 -19.67
N SER A 179 14.19 -20.80 -20.56
CA SER A 179 14.23 -20.50 -22.00
C SER A 179 13.64 -21.59 -22.89
N ALA A 180 13.53 -22.85 -22.44
CA ALA A 180 13.05 -23.96 -23.27
C ALA A 180 11.70 -23.65 -23.93
N ASN A 181 10.72 -23.21 -23.11
CA ASN A 181 9.39 -22.81 -23.57
C ASN A 181 9.37 -21.57 -24.47
N ASN A 182 10.49 -20.89 -24.68
CA ASN A 182 10.65 -19.81 -25.64
C ASN A 182 11.66 -20.15 -26.75
N GLY A 183 11.78 -21.44 -27.09
CA GLY A 183 12.70 -21.86 -28.15
C GLY A 183 14.17 -21.70 -27.78
N GLY A 184 14.48 -21.69 -26.49
CA GLY A 184 15.81 -21.51 -25.96
C GLY A 184 16.28 -20.06 -25.92
N GLU A 185 15.48 -19.09 -26.36
CA GLU A 185 15.91 -17.68 -26.43
C GLU A 185 16.17 -17.09 -25.04
N LEU A 186 17.36 -16.49 -24.90
CA LEU A 186 17.78 -15.72 -23.72
C LEU A 186 17.60 -14.21 -23.99
N PRO A 187 17.49 -13.39 -22.93
CA PRO A 187 17.49 -11.93 -23.09
C PRO A 187 18.82 -11.44 -23.68
N TRP A 188 18.93 -10.14 -23.95
CA TRP A 188 20.23 -9.53 -24.24
C TRP A 188 21.16 -9.72 -23.04
N LEU A 189 22.32 -10.33 -23.28
CA LEU A 189 23.34 -10.61 -22.29
C LEU A 189 24.53 -9.70 -22.49
N GLN A 190 25.04 -9.17 -21.38
CA GLN A 190 26.33 -8.48 -21.30
C GLN A 190 27.41 -9.45 -20.79
N PRO A 191 28.71 -9.11 -20.96
CA PRO A 191 29.80 -9.89 -20.39
C PRO A 191 29.64 -10.09 -18.87
N GLY A 192 29.93 -11.28 -18.39
CA GLY A 192 29.87 -11.70 -16.99
C GLY A 192 28.50 -12.18 -16.51
N GLN A 193 27.51 -12.36 -17.38
CA GLN A 193 26.16 -12.83 -17.00
C GLN A 193 25.94 -14.34 -17.12
N THR A 194 26.88 -15.08 -17.71
CA THR A 194 26.78 -16.53 -17.89
C THR A 194 28.03 -17.24 -17.36
N LEU A 195 27.97 -18.57 -17.28
CA LEU A 195 29.15 -19.39 -17.00
C LEU A 195 30.21 -19.18 -18.08
N LYS A 196 31.49 -19.25 -17.68
CA LYS A 196 32.61 -18.90 -18.55
C LYS A 196 32.60 -19.69 -19.86
N GLU A 197 32.34 -21.00 -19.79
CA GLU A 197 32.36 -21.89 -20.96
C GLU A 197 31.24 -21.55 -21.95
N PHE A 198 30.04 -21.26 -21.44
CA PHE A 198 28.93 -20.76 -22.26
C PHE A 198 29.28 -19.41 -22.88
N GLU A 199 29.83 -18.50 -22.06
CA GLU A 199 30.17 -17.16 -22.48
C GLU A 199 31.21 -17.17 -23.61
N ASP A 200 32.34 -17.87 -23.42
CA ASP A 200 33.41 -17.94 -24.40
C ASP A 200 32.88 -18.49 -25.73
N ALA A 201 32.09 -19.56 -25.68
CA ALA A 201 31.50 -20.17 -26.87
C ALA A 201 30.49 -19.24 -27.54
N ALA A 202 29.57 -18.63 -26.80
CA ALA A 202 28.60 -17.69 -27.36
C ALA A 202 29.29 -16.47 -27.98
N TYR A 203 30.32 -15.92 -27.31
CA TYR A 203 31.04 -14.77 -27.80
C TYR A 203 31.93 -15.06 -29.01
N ALA A 204 32.24 -16.33 -29.30
CA ALA A 204 32.95 -16.75 -30.51
C ALA A 204 32.06 -16.84 -31.76
N LEU A 205 30.72 -16.85 -31.61
CA LEU A 205 29.77 -16.99 -32.71
C LEU A 205 29.41 -15.66 -33.36
N ASN A 206 29.33 -15.63 -34.69
CA ASN A 206 28.66 -14.59 -35.47
C ASN A 206 27.13 -14.77 -35.45
N LYS A 207 26.39 -13.72 -35.85
CA LYS A 207 24.94 -13.79 -35.97
C LYS A 207 24.51 -14.92 -36.92
N GLY A 208 23.62 -15.79 -36.45
CA GLY A 208 23.12 -16.96 -37.18
C GLY A 208 23.97 -18.21 -37.00
N GLU A 209 25.16 -18.12 -36.41
CA GLU A 209 26.01 -19.29 -36.16
C GLU A 209 25.58 -20.07 -34.92
N MET A 210 25.83 -21.38 -34.97
CA MET A 210 25.58 -22.32 -33.89
C MET A 210 26.90 -22.92 -33.40
N SER A 211 27.07 -23.06 -32.09
CA SER A 211 28.20 -23.74 -31.49
C SER A 211 28.14 -25.26 -31.70
N GLY A 212 29.28 -25.93 -31.50
CA GLY A 212 29.27 -27.35 -31.13
C GLY A 212 28.63 -27.58 -29.76
N VAL A 213 28.73 -28.81 -29.26
CA VAL A 213 28.32 -29.13 -27.89
C VAL A 213 29.34 -28.53 -26.91
N VAL A 214 28.89 -27.60 -26.07
CA VAL A 214 29.70 -26.86 -25.09
C VAL A 214 29.45 -27.44 -23.71
N GLN A 215 30.49 -27.97 -23.07
CA GLN A 215 30.40 -28.43 -21.68
C GLN A 215 30.57 -27.27 -20.70
N SER A 216 29.74 -27.23 -19.65
CA SER A 216 29.81 -26.28 -18.55
C SER A 216 29.62 -26.98 -17.20
N PRO A 217 29.79 -26.29 -16.07
CA PRO A 217 29.39 -26.74 -14.75
C PRO A 217 27.96 -27.31 -14.60
N VAL A 218 27.02 -26.91 -15.45
CA VAL A 218 25.60 -27.32 -15.32
C VAL A 218 25.16 -28.29 -16.43
N GLY A 219 26.12 -28.84 -17.18
CA GLY A 219 25.88 -29.79 -18.26
C GLY A 219 26.27 -29.26 -19.62
N PHE A 220 25.58 -29.73 -20.66
CA PHE A 220 25.95 -29.51 -22.05
C PHE A 220 25.00 -28.56 -22.75
N HIS A 221 25.56 -27.60 -23.47
CA HIS A 221 24.84 -26.55 -24.19
C HIS A 221 25.07 -26.67 -25.69
N ILE A 222 24.04 -26.37 -26.46
CA ILE A 222 24.18 -26.00 -27.88
C ILE A 222 23.65 -24.58 -27.99
N ILE A 223 24.46 -23.67 -28.52
CA ILE A 223 24.19 -22.23 -28.49
C ILE A 223 23.99 -21.76 -29.92
N LEU A 224 22.92 -21.00 -30.17
CA LEU A 224 22.65 -20.32 -31.43
C LEU A 224 22.71 -18.81 -31.21
N MET A 225 23.56 -18.10 -31.94
CA MET A 225 23.62 -16.65 -31.84
C MET A 225 22.49 -16.01 -32.64
N LYS A 226 21.45 -15.48 -31.99
CA LYS A 226 20.32 -14.84 -32.67
C LYS A 226 20.66 -13.43 -33.12
N ASP A 227 21.33 -12.66 -32.27
CA ASP A 227 21.71 -11.30 -32.59
C ASP A 227 22.85 -10.75 -31.73
N ARG A 228 23.48 -9.67 -32.20
CA ARG A 228 24.59 -8.98 -31.52
C ARG A 228 24.51 -7.49 -31.78
N LYS A 229 24.84 -6.67 -30.78
CA LYS A 229 24.92 -5.21 -30.95
C LYS A 229 25.82 -4.55 -29.92
N GLN A 230 26.20 -3.30 -30.18
CA GLN A 230 26.80 -2.45 -29.15
C GLN A 230 25.71 -1.87 -28.24
N LEU A 231 26.12 -1.31 -27.10
CA LEU A 231 25.20 -0.58 -26.24
C LEU A 231 24.58 0.59 -27.03
N GLU A 232 23.26 0.74 -26.94
CA GLU A 232 22.56 1.86 -27.57
C GLU A 232 23.05 3.20 -27.01
N PRO A 233 22.97 4.30 -27.78
CA PRO A 233 23.33 5.62 -27.27
C PRO A 233 22.56 6.00 -26.01
N PHE A 234 23.18 6.80 -25.14
CA PHE A 234 22.61 7.24 -23.87
C PHE A 234 21.15 7.72 -23.99
N ASP A 235 20.85 8.56 -25.00
CA ASP A 235 19.51 9.13 -25.17
C ASP A 235 18.43 8.06 -25.39
N SER A 236 18.77 6.94 -26.04
CA SER A 236 17.85 5.82 -26.23
C SER A 236 17.61 5.02 -24.96
N LEU A 237 18.56 5.05 -24.02
CA LEU A 237 18.50 4.32 -22.75
C LEU A 237 18.14 5.20 -21.55
N LYS A 238 18.04 6.51 -21.74
CA LYS A 238 17.89 7.49 -20.65
C LYS A 238 16.72 7.16 -19.74
N SER A 239 15.55 6.86 -20.31
CA SER A 239 14.35 6.52 -19.52
C SER A 239 14.52 5.23 -18.72
N ASP A 240 15.17 4.20 -19.28
CA ASP A 240 15.49 2.96 -18.57
C ASP A 240 16.48 3.18 -17.43
N ILE A 241 17.50 4.01 -17.67
CA ILE A 241 18.49 4.37 -16.66
C ILE A 241 17.84 5.16 -15.52
N LEU A 242 16.93 6.09 -15.82
CA LEU A 242 16.19 6.83 -14.80
C LEU A 242 15.29 5.91 -13.97
N ARG A 243 14.58 4.96 -14.61
CA ARG A 243 13.82 3.93 -13.89
C ARG A 243 14.72 3.07 -12.99
N PHE A 244 15.91 2.72 -13.47
CA PHE A 244 16.91 2.01 -12.67
C PHE A 244 17.37 2.85 -11.46
N ILE A 245 17.63 4.14 -11.66
CA ILE A 245 17.99 5.07 -10.58
C ILE A 245 16.90 5.09 -9.50
N ASP A 246 15.64 5.15 -9.90
CA ASP A 246 14.50 5.18 -8.99
C ASP A 246 14.34 3.84 -8.25
N ALA A 247 14.35 2.72 -9.00
CA ALA A 247 14.20 1.38 -8.43
C ALA A 247 15.33 0.98 -7.46
N ARG A 248 16.53 1.60 -7.60
CA ARG A 248 17.69 1.34 -6.73
C ARG A 248 17.83 2.36 -5.59
N GLY A 249 16.84 3.24 -5.41
CA GLY A 249 16.88 4.30 -4.40
C GLY A 249 18.07 5.24 -4.56
N ILE A 250 18.59 5.40 -5.79
CA ILE A 250 19.72 6.29 -6.07
C ILE A 250 19.24 7.74 -6.01
N ARG A 251 18.04 8.04 -6.53
CA ARG A 251 17.45 9.40 -6.44
C ARG A 251 17.32 9.86 -4.99
N GLU A 252 16.79 9.01 -4.12
CA GLU A 252 16.65 9.33 -2.69
C GLU A 252 18.00 9.61 -2.03
N ARG A 253 19.05 8.85 -2.37
CA ARG A 253 20.40 9.12 -1.87
C ARG A 253 20.98 10.45 -2.37
N ILE A 254 20.64 10.87 -3.59
CA ILE A 254 21.02 12.19 -4.11
C ILE A 254 20.29 13.29 -3.33
N ILE A 255 18.99 13.14 -3.09
CA ILE A 255 18.19 14.05 -2.27
C ILE A 255 18.76 14.15 -0.84
N ASP A 256 19.07 13.02 -0.21
CA ASP A 256 19.63 13.01 1.14
C ASP A 256 20.97 13.75 1.22
N LYS A 257 21.86 13.52 0.24
CA LYS A 257 23.12 14.28 0.13
C LYS A 257 22.86 15.77 -0.01
N LYS A 258 21.88 16.18 -0.81
CA LYS A 258 21.53 17.59 -0.98
C LYS A 258 21.06 18.22 0.32
N ILE A 259 20.21 17.52 1.08
CA ILE A 259 19.75 17.97 2.40
C ILE A 259 20.93 18.07 3.37
N ASP A 260 21.82 17.07 3.38
CA ASP A 260 23.04 17.08 4.22
C ASP A 260 23.96 18.26 3.89
N GLU A 261 24.10 18.60 2.61
CA GLU A 261 24.85 19.77 2.15
C GLU A 261 24.24 21.08 2.63
N LEU A 262 22.90 21.22 2.60
CA LEU A 262 22.21 22.41 3.12
C LEU A 262 22.40 22.57 4.63
N VAL A 263 22.28 21.46 5.37
CA VAL A 263 22.58 21.42 6.81
C VAL A 263 24.03 21.86 7.07
N LYS A 264 24.99 21.30 6.33
CA LYS A 264 26.42 21.65 6.48
C LYS A 264 26.67 23.12 6.13
N THR A 265 26.08 23.63 5.05
CA THR A 265 26.25 25.02 4.59
C THR A 265 25.66 26.02 5.58
N SER A 266 24.64 25.63 6.33
CA SER A 266 24.10 26.44 7.43
C SER A 266 25.08 26.64 8.60
N GLY A 267 26.22 25.92 8.61
CA GLY A 267 27.16 25.93 9.72
C GLY A 267 26.63 25.23 10.99
N GLY A 268 25.72 24.26 10.81
CA GLY A 268 25.04 23.56 11.90
C GLY A 268 23.89 24.34 12.56
N LYS A 269 23.46 25.46 11.97
CA LYS A 269 22.32 26.25 12.46
C LYS A 269 20.97 25.56 12.20
N LEU A 270 20.88 24.79 11.12
CA LEU A 270 19.68 24.08 10.71
C LEU A 270 19.87 22.57 10.90
N THR A 271 18.84 21.91 11.43
CA THR A 271 18.71 20.45 11.37
C THR A 271 18.11 20.02 10.02
N LYS A 272 18.09 18.71 9.74
CA LYS A 272 17.38 18.17 8.56
C LYS A 272 15.89 18.52 8.59
N GLU A 273 15.31 18.47 9.79
CA GLU A 273 13.89 18.79 10.01
C GLU A 273 13.64 20.27 9.69
N ASP A 274 14.53 21.18 10.09
CA ASP A 274 14.41 22.61 9.77
C ASP A 274 14.46 22.85 8.25
N VAL A 275 15.39 22.20 7.54
CA VAL A 275 15.50 22.30 6.08
C VAL A 275 14.22 21.83 5.38
N LEU A 276 13.64 20.71 5.83
CA LEU A 276 12.39 20.17 5.27
C LEU A 276 11.18 21.07 5.62
N ASN A 277 11.12 21.57 6.85
CA ASN A 277 10.09 22.51 7.29
C ASN A 277 10.10 23.81 6.48
N ASP A 278 11.28 24.39 6.27
CA ASP A 278 11.40 25.64 5.52
C ASP A 278 11.06 25.41 4.05
N LYS A 279 11.44 24.26 3.48
CA LYS A 279 11.02 23.93 2.11
C LYS A 279 9.51 23.69 2.00
N ALA A 280 8.89 23.07 3.00
CA ALA A 280 7.44 22.91 3.05
C ALA A 280 6.72 24.27 3.06
N LYS A 281 7.20 25.23 3.87
CA LYS A 281 6.65 26.58 3.92
C LYS A 281 6.81 27.32 2.60
N ASP A 282 8.00 27.24 1.99
CA ASP A 282 8.30 27.83 0.69
C ASP A 282 7.36 27.30 -0.40
N LEU A 283 7.25 25.97 -0.53
CA LEU A 283 6.37 25.37 -1.53
C LEU A 283 4.89 25.72 -1.29
N ALA A 284 4.43 25.68 -0.04
CA ALA A 284 3.05 26.03 0.33
C ALA A 284 2.68 27.50 0.04
N GLN A 285 3.64 28.41 -0.13
CA GLN A 285 3.37 29.79 -0.56
C GLN A 285 3.06 29.86 -2.06
N SER A 286 3.70 29.01 -2.86
CA SER A 286 3.54 28.99 -4.33
C SER A 286 2.53 27.96 -4.84
N ASP A 287 2.18 26.97 -4.02
CA ASP A 287 1.27 25.87 -4.36
C ASP A 287 0.16 25.76 -3.29
N PRO A 288 -1.02 26.38 -3.54
CA PRO A 288 -2.17 26.27 -2.65
C PRO A 288 -2.68 24.84 -2.46
N GLY A 289 -2.52 23.97 -3.47
CA GLY A 289 -2.93 22.57 -3.37
C GLY A 289 -2.08 21.82 -2.35
N LEU A 290 -0.76 21.95 -2.46
CA LEU A 290 0.18 21.37 -1.50
C LEU A 290 -0.01 21.96 -0.09
N LYS A 291 -0.24 23.27 0.03
CA LYS A 291 -0.55 23.92 1.32
C LYS A 291 -1.71 23.21 2.03
N TYR A 292 -2.82 23.00 1.32
CA TYR A 292 -4.00 22.38 1.91
C TYR A 292 -3.88 20.88 2.09
N LEU A 293 -3.10 20.20 1.26
CA LEU A 293 -2.75 18.79 1.46
C LEU A 293 -1.95 18.59 2.77
N ILE A 294 -0.90 19.39 3.01
CA ILE A 294 -0.11 19.33 4.24
C ILE A 294 -0.99 19.62 5.47
N MET A 295 -1.85 20.64 5.37
CA MET A 295 -2.79 20.96 6.46
C MET A 295 -3.80 19.85 6.70
N GLU A 296 -4.27 19.16 5.66
CA GLU A 296 -5.16 18.01 5.78
C GLU A 296 -4.49 16.83 6.49
N TYR A 297 -3.22 16.53 6.21
CA TYR A 297 -2.48 15.51 6.96
C TYR A 297 -2.36 15.89 8.44
N HIS A 298 -2.03 17.14 8.73
CA HIS A 298 -1.93 17.65 10.10
C HIS A 298 -3.26 17.46 10.86
N ASP A 299 -4.34 17.98 10.29
CA ASP A 299 -5.65 17.98 10.93
C ASP A 299 -6.27 16.57 10.98
N GLY A 300 -6.04 15.74 9.96
CA GLY A 300 -6.51 14.36 9.91
C GLY A 300 -5.88 13.49 11.00
N LEU A 301 -4.57 13.63 11.23
CA LEU A 301 -3.88 12.96 12.33
C LEU A 301 -4.41 13.40 13.70
N LEU A 302 -4.64 14.70 13.88
CA LEU A 302 -5.24 15.23 15.11
C LEU A 302 -6.65 14.71 15.32
N LEU A 303 -7.48 14.74 14.27
CA LEU A 303 -8.85 14.26 14.27
C LEU A 303 -8.91 12.78 14.66
N TYR A 304 -8.04 11.95 14.07
CA TYR A 304 -7.94 10.53 14.41
C TYR A 304 -7.60 10.33 15.89
N GLU A 305 -6.53 10.99 16.36
CA GLU A 305 -6.04 10.81 17.73
C GLU A 305 -7.08 11.24 18.77
N ILE A 306 -7.71 12.40 18.59
CA ILE A 306 -8.73 12.90 19.53
C ILE A 306 -10.00 12.04 19.46
N SER A 307 -10.43 11.61 18.27
CA SER A 307 -11.64 10.80 18.11
C SER A 307 -11.43 9.40 18.71
N ASN A 308 -10.24 8.84 18.57
CA ASN A 308 -9.89 7.58 19.19
C ASN A 308 -9.98 7.67 20.72
N ARG A 309 -9.36 8.68 21.33
CA ARG A 309 -9.36 8.88 22.79
C ARG A 309 -10.74 9.19 23.36
N THR A 310 -11.53 10.02 22.68
CA THR A 310 -12.78 10.54 23.24
C THR A 310 -13.98 9.66 22.91
N VAL A 311 -13.98 9.01 21.74
CA VAL A 311 -15.13 8.26 21.23
C VAL A 311 -14.79 6.79 21.02
N TRP A 312 -13.81 6.46 20.17
CA TRP A 312 -13.71 5.10 19.65
C TRP A 312 -13.21 4.09 20.68
N GLU A 313 -12.07 4.38 21.31
CA GLU A 313 -11.50 3.52 22.36
C GLU A 313 -12.39 3.52 23.60
N LYS A 314 -12.96 4.68 23.95
CA LYS A 314 -13.93 4.81 25.04
C LYS A 314 -15.14 3.89 24.83
N ALA A 315 -15.78 3.94 23.67
CA ALA A 315 -16.93 3.09 23.36
C ALA A 315 -16.58 1.60 23.34
N ALA A 316 -15.41 1.25 22.82
CA ALA A 316 -14.99 -0.15 22.70
C ALA A 316 -14.66 -0.79 24.05
N SER A 317 -14.12 0.00 24.98
CA SER A 317 -13.69 -0.42 26.32
C SER A 317 -14.75 -0.26 27.41
N ASP A 318 -15.74 0.62 27.22
CA ASP A 318 -16.82 0.88 28.18
C ASP A 318 -17.89 -0.22 28.18
N VAL A 319 -17.56 -1.34 28.82
CA VAL A 319 -18.47 -2.49 28.98
C VAL A 319 -19.79 -2.11 29.65
N ALA A 320 -19.76 -1.24 30.65
CA ALA A 320 -20.96 -0.81 31.36
C ALA A 320 -21.87 0.04 30.47
N GLY A 321 -21.29 0.96 29.69
CA GLY A 321 -22.00 1.77 28.70
C GLY A 321 -22.60 0.92 27.59
N LEU A 322 -21.85 -0.03 27.03
CA LEU A 322 -22.36 -0.95 26.00
C LEU A 322 -23.53 -1.80 26.51
N GLU A 323 -23.42 -2.33 27.73
CA GLU A 323 -24.49 -3.10 28.38
C GLU A 323 -25.74 -2.24 28.60
N ALA A 324 -25.57 -1.00 29.09
CA ALA A 324 -26.67 -0.05 29.30
C ALA A 324 -27.33 0.37 27.98
N TYR A 325 -26.52 0.69 26.95
CA TYR A 325 -27.00 1.06 25.62
C TYR A 325 -27.78 -0.09 24.98
N PHE A 326 -27.23 -1.30 25.00
CA PHE A 326 -27.94 -2.49 24.52
C PHE A 326 -29.26 -2.69 25.26
N LYS A 327 -29.27 -2.58 26.59
CA LYS A 327 -30.50 -2.73 27.39
C LYS A 327 -31.58 -1.72 27.01
N LYS A 328 -31.20 -0.47 26.74
CA LYS A 328 -32.11 0.59 26.30
C LYS A 328 -32.63 0.35 24.87
N ASN A 329 -31.80 -0.22 23.99
CA ASN A 329 -32.06 -0.33 22.55
C ASN A 329 -32.30 -1.77 22.07
N LYS A 330 -32.63 -2.72 22.95
CA LYS A 330 -32.72 -4.17 22.64
C LYS A 330 -33.50 -4.50 21.37
N LYS A 331 -34.59 -3.77 21.11
CA LYS A 331 -35.46 -4.01 19.95
C LYS A 331 -34.71 -3.83 18.61
N LYS A 332 -33.76 -2.89 18.54
CA LYS A 332 -32.95 -2.59 17.33
C LYS A 332 -32.09 -3.79 16.90
N TYR A 333 -31.72 -4.66 17.83
CA TYR A 333 -30.80 -5.77 17.60
C TYR A 333 -31.50 -7.12 17.41
N SER A 334 -32.81 -7.13 17.21
CA SER A 334 -33.56 -8.37 17.03
C SER A 334 -33.11 -9.09 15.76
N TRP A 335 -32.92 -10.42 15.84
CA TRP A 335 -32.67 -11.23 14.67
C TRP A 335 -34.00 -11.66 14.03
N SER A 336 -34.02 -11.77 12.70
CA SER A 336 -35.14 -12.34 11.95
C SER A 336 -35.27 -13.85 12.15
N GLU A 337 -34.18 -14.52 12.50
CA GLU A 337 -34.09 -15.97 12.65
C GLU A 337 -33.25 -16.37 13.88
N PRO A 338 -33.47 -17.56 14.46
CA PRO A 338 -32.66 -18.06 15.56
C PRO A 338 -31.21 -18.28 15.16
N ARG A 339 -30.28 -18.06 16.10
CA ARG A 339 -28.84 -18.32 15.93
C ARG A 339 -28.32 -19.26 16.99
N TYR A 340 -27.36 -20.10 16.64
CA TYR A 340 -26.67 -20.98 17.59
C TYR A 340 -25.47 -20.26 18.20
N LYS A 341 -25.52 -19.94 19.51
CA LYS A 341 -24.37 -19.43 20.27
C LYS A 341 -23.64 -20.60 20.90
N GLY A 342 -22.46 -20.92 20.37
CA GLY A 342 -21.74 -22.12 20.79
C GLY A 342 -20.46 -22.35 20.02
N MET A 343 -20.12 -23.62 19.89
CA MET A 343 -19.01 -24.08 19.09
C MET A 343 -19.34 -25.40 18.40
N VAL A 344 -18.75 -25.62 17.23
CA VAL A 344 -18.45 -26.96 16.74
C VAL A 344 -17.00 -27.27 17.08
N TYR A 345 -16.74 -28.52 17.45
CA TYR A 345 -15.41 -28.98 17.76
C TYR A 345 -15.18 -30.41 17.28
N HIS A 346 -13.93 -30.67 16.92
CA HIS A 346 -13.47 -31.89 16.31
C HIS A 346 -12.35 -32.47 17.17
N VAL A 347 -12.48 -33.74 17.54
CA VAL A 347 -11.54 -34.39 18.46
C VAL A 347 -10.96 -35.67 17.87
N LYS A 348 -9.75 -36.02 18.33
CA LYS A 348 -9.07 -37.28 18.00
C LYS A 348 -9.66 -38.49 18.72
N GLN A 349 -10.03 -38.31 19.98
CA GLN A 349 -10.43 -39.38 20.89
C GLN A 349 -11.82 -39.11 21.47
N LYS A 350 -12.63 -40.16 21.62
CA LYS A 350 -14.03 -40.06 22.08
C LYS A 350 -14.16 -39.41 23.46
N ASP A 351 -13.19 -39.62 24.35
CA ASP A 351 -13.19 -39.05 25.71
C ASP A 351 -13.07 -37.52 25.70
N ASN A 352 -12.40 -36.96 24.68
CA ASN A 352 -12.28 -35.52 24.51
C ASN A 352 -13.62 -34.84 24.20
N VAL A 353 -14.63 -35.58 23.71
CA VAL A 353 -15.97 -35.01 23.48
C VAL A 353 -16.56 -34.48 24.78
N LYS A 354 -16.52 -35.30 25.84
CA LYS A 354 -17.02 -34.92 27.17
C LYS A 354 -16.07 -33.95 27.87
N ALA A 355 -14.76 -34.14 27.71
CA ALA A 355 -13.76 -33.28 28.33
C ALA A 355 -13.89 -31.82 27.85
N VAL A 356 -14.04 -31.59 26.54
CA VAL A 356 -14.22 -30.24 25.96
C VAL A 356 -15.47 -29.56 26.52
N ARG A 357 -16.60 -30.27 26.56
CA ARG A 357 -17.84 -29.76 27.15
C ARG A 357 -17.67 -29.40 28.63
N ASN A 358 -17.03 -30.27 29.41
CA ASN A 358 -16.84 -30.03 30.85
C ASN A 358 -15.89 -28.86 31.11
N CYS A 359 -14.86 -28.70 30.28
CA CYS A 359 -13.87 -27.63 30.37
C CYS A 359 -14.50 -26.23 30.27
N VAL A 360 -15.52 -26.05 29.43
CA VAL A 360 -16.19 -24.75 29.23
C VAL A 360 -17.51 -24.60 29.97
N LYS A 361 -17.94 -25.62 30.71
CA LYS A 361 -19.19 -25.58 31.48
C LYS A 361 -19.06 -24.56 32.61
N GLY A 362 -19.95 -23.56 32.62
CA GLY A 362 -19.93 -22.47 33.61
C GLY A 362 -18.88 -21.39 33.32
N VAL A 363 -18.06 -21.55 32.28
CA VAL A 363 -17.11 -20.52 31.83
C VAL A 363 -17.86 -19.51 30.95
N PRO A 364 -17.63 -18.19 31.12
CA PRO A 364 -18.18 -17.17 30.22
C PRO A 364 -17.84 -17.46 28.76
N PHE A 365 -18.82 -17.30 27.85
CA PHE A 365 -18.67 -17.65 26.43
C PHE A 365 -17.49 -16.94 25.75
N ASN A 366 -17.14 -15.73 26.19
CA ASN A 366 -16.00 -14.97 25.69
C ASN A 366 -14.63 -15.55 26.14
N LYS A 367 -14.59 -16.42 27.14
CA LYS A 367 -13.36 -17.08 27.64
C LYS A 367 -13.14 -18.50 27.11
N TRP A 368 -14.10 -19.09 26.41
CA TRP A 368 -14.01 -20.49 25.96
C TRP A 368 -12.78 -20.78 25.11
N ALA A 369 -12.43 -19.89 24.17
CA ALA A 369 -11.29 -20.11 23.28
C ALA A 369 -9.97 -20.21 24.06
N ASP A 370 -9.78 -19.37 25.07
CA ASP A 370 -8.56 -19.34 25.87
C ASP A 370 -8.45 -20.58 26.75
N VAL A 371 -9.54 -20.96 27.43
CA VAL A 371 -9.56 -22.14 28.30
C VAL A 371 -9.37 -23.44 27.49
N LEU A 372 -9.99 -23.55 26.31
CA LEU A 372 -9.83 -24.71 25.46
C LEU A 372 -8.42 -24.81 24.90
N ARG A 373 -7.83 -23.68 24.49
CA ARG A 373 -6.44 -23.63 24.01
C ARG A 373 -5.47 -24.05 25.10
N SER A 374 -5.59 -23.50 26.30
CA SER A 374 -4.68 -23.82 27.41
C SER A 374 -4.84 -25.25 27.94
N THR A 375 -6.02 -25.84 27.82
CA THR A 375 -6.30 -27.19 28.32
C THR A 375 -5.92 -28.28 27.33
N PHE A 376 -6.22 -28.08 26.04
CA PHE A 376 -6.12 -29.15 25.03
C PHE A 376 -5.01 -28.94 24.02
N ASN A 377 -4.57 -27.71 23.77
CA ASN A 377 -3.59 -27.37 22.74
C ASN A 377 -2.48 -26.47 23.32
N SER A 378 -2.00 -26.79 24.53
CA SER A 378 -0.94 -26.05 25.23
C SER A 378 0.47 -26.47 24.84
N ASP A 379 0.61 -27.60 24.14
CA ASP A 379 1.85 -28.10 23.56
C ASP A 379 1.76 -28.03 22.01
N SER A 380 2.80 -28.51 21.30
CA SER A 380 2.82 -28.52 19.83
C SER A 380 1.86 -29.55 19.21
N VAL A 381 1.14 -30.34 20.02
CA VAL A 381 0.26 -31.41 19.56
C VAL A 381 -1.19 -30.97 19.67
N LEU A 382 -1.81 -30.66 18.52
CA LEU A 382 -3.24 -30.36 18.47
C LEU A 382 -4.08 -31.59 18.88
N ARG A 383 -4.83 -31.47 19.99
CA ARG A 383 -5.75 -32.52 20.49
C ARG A 383 -7.19 -32.29 20.05
N ILE A 384 -7.56 -31.03 19.86
CA ILE A 384 -8.87 -30.61 19.37
C ILE A 384 -8.76 -29.49 18.34
N ARG A 385 -9.78 -29.37 17.48
CA ARG A 385 -10.06 -28.17 16.68
C ARG A 385 -11.42 -27.62 17.06
N VAL A 386 -11.58 -26.31 17.11
CA VAL A 386 -12.79 -25.66 17.60
C VAL A 386 -13.09 -24.45 16.73
N GLU A 387 -14.34 -24.36 16.28
CA GLU A 387 -14.90 -23.14 15.69
C GLU A 387 -15.98 -22.62 16.65
N LYS A 388 -15.70 -21.48 17.31
CA LYS A 388 -16.60 -20.83 18.27
C LYS A 388 -17.25 -19.62 17.61
N GLY A 389 -18.56 -19.46 17.76
CA GLY A 389 -19.28 -18.37 17.14
C GLY A 389 -20.76 -18.28 17.50
N ILE A 390 -21.43 -17.33 16.85
CA ILE A 390 -22.88 -17.19 16.83
C ILE A 390 -23.30 -17.41 15.39
N PHE A 391 -23.86 -18.58 15.11
CA PHE A 391 -24.08 -19.07 13.76
C PHE A 391 -25.55 -18.94 13.39
N LYS A 392 -25.87 -18.27 12.28
CA LYS A 392 -27.17 -18.44 11.61
C LYS A 392 -27.12 -19.70 10.74
N GLU A 393 -28.28 -20.12 10.24
CA GLU A 393 -28.37 -21.20 9.27
C GLU A 393 -27.51 -20.87 8.04
N GLY A 394 -26.71 -21.85 7.59
CA GLY A 394 -25.81 -21.71 6.44
C GLY A 394 -24.40 -21.22 6.78
N ASP A 395 -24.12 -20.77 8.01
CA ASP A 395 -22.78 -20.30 8.39
C ASP A 395 -21.78 -21.45 8.59
N ASN A 396 -22.25 -22.63 9.02
CA ASN A 396 -21.39 -23.78 9.28
C ASN A 396 -22.14 -25.10 9.08
N ALA A 397 -21.65 -25.94 8.17
CA ALA A 397 -22.31 -27.19 7.77
C ALA A 397 -22.52 -28.20 8.93
N PHE A 398 -21.60 -28.27 9.89
CA PHE A 398 -21.76 -29.15 11.05
C PHE A 398 -22.87 -28.65 11.98
N ILE A 399 -22.97 -27.34 12.17
CA ILE A 399 -24.02 -26.73 12.99
C ILE A 399 -25.36 -26.86 12.28
N ASP A 400 -25.41 -26.66 10.96
CA ASP A 400 -26.60 -26.88 10.16
C ASP A 400 -27.13 -28.31 10.32
N LYS A 401 -26.24 -29.31 10.20
CA LYS A 401 -26.59 -30.72 10.38
C LYS A 401 -26.97 -31.08 11.83
N MET A 402 -26.15 -30.68 12.80
CA MET A 402 -26.28 -31.15 14.19
C MET A 402 -27.26 -30.34 15.02
N VAL A 403 -27.38 -29.04 14.76
CA VAL A 403 -28.23 -28.10 15.51
C VAL A 403 -29.50 -27.77 14.73
N PHE A 404 -29.37 -27.26 13.50
CA PHE A 404 -30.53 -26.85 12.69
C PHE A 404 -31.23 -28.00 11.96
N LYS A 405 -30.68 -29.22 12.04
CA LYS A 405 -31.22 -30.46 11.45
C LYS A 405 -31.42 -30.37 9.93
N LYS A 406 -30.56 -29.62 9.25
CA LYS A 406 -30.54 -29.52 7.79
C LYS A 406 -29.79 -30.69 7.18
N ASP A 407 -30.25 -31.09 6.00
CA ASP A 407 -29.56 -32.08 5.20
C ASP A 407 -28.38 -31.42 4.49
N THR A 408 -27.24 -31.36 5.19
CA THR A 408 -26.02 -30.71 4.73
C THR A 408 -24.87 -31.70 4.70
N VAL A 409 -24.11 -31.69 3.60
CA VAL A 409 -22.88 -32.46 3.47
C VAL A 409 -21.80 -31.84 4.34
N VAL A 410 -21.21 -32.64 5.23
CA VAL A 410 -20.10 -32.22 6.09
C VAL A 410 -18.82 -32.91 5.66
N THR A 411 -17.73 -32.16 5.58
CA THR A 411 -16.39 -32.70 5.29
C THR A 411 -15.67 -32.99 6.60
N VAL A 412 -15.61 -34.27 6.97
CA VAL A 412 -14.96 -34.71 8.20
C VAL A 412 -13.46 -34.40 8.15
N LEU A 413 -12.92 -33.86 9.23
CA LEU A 413 -11.49 -33.58 9.35
C LEU A 413 -10.74 -34.90 9.58
N LYS A 414 -9.87 -35.27 8.63
CA LYS A 414 -9.12 -36.54 8.64
C LYS A 414 -8.40 -36.84 9.96
N ASP A 415 -7.80 -35.82 10.57
CA ASP A 415 -7.04 -35.95 11.83
C ASP A 415 -7.90 -35.75 13.10
N PHE A 416 -9.18 -35.39 12.96
CA PHE A 416 -10.12 -35.12 14.04
C PHE A 416 -11.52 -35.65 13.68
N PRO A 417 -11.70 -36.98 13.58
CA PRO A 417 -12.88 -37.57 12.93
C PRO A 417 -14.16 -37.54 13.77
N ILE A 418 -14.09 -37.07 15.01
CA ILE A 418 -15.22 -37.06 15.95
C ILE A 418 -15.71 -35.63 16.12
N ASP A 419 -16.86 -35.34 15.52
CA ASP A 419 -17.49 -34.03 15.54
C ASP A 419 -18.50 -33.92 16.69
N ALA A 420 -18.54 -32.77 17.35
CA ALA A 420 -19.52 -32.46 18.36
C ALA A 420 -19.82 -30.95 18.41
N VAL A 421 -20.96 -30.61 18.99
CA VAL A 421 -21.38 -29.21 19.21
C VAL A 421 -21.70 -28.98 20.68
N TYR A 422 -21.40 -27.78 21.19
CA TYR A 422 -21.78 -27.37 22.55
C TYR A 422 -22.12 -25.88 22.58
N GLY A 423 -23.28 -25.55 23.16
CA GLY A 423 -23.86 -24.21 23.08
C GLY A 423 -25.37 -24.24 23.22
N LYS A 424 -26.03 -23.17 22.77
CA LYS A 424 -27.48 -23.00 22.85
C LYS A 424 -28.05 -22.27 21.64
N LEU A 425 -29.28 -22.61 21.28
CA LEU A 425 -30.05 -21.86 20.28
C LEU A 425 -30.66 -20.62 20.93
N LEU A 426 -30.47 -19.47 20.29
CA LEU A 426 -30.95 -18.16 20.73
C LEU A 426 -31.95 -17.61 19.71
N LYS A 427 -33.14 -17.22 20.18
CA LYS A 427 -34.14 -16.55 19.33
C LYS A 427 -33.85 -15.06 19.11
N ARG A 428 -33.00 -14.47 19.94
CA ARG A 428 -32.60 -13.06 19.95
C ARG A 428 -31.30 -12.91 20.75
N PRO A 429 -30.55 -11.80 20.58
CA PRO A 429 -29.45 -11.47 21.47
C PRO A 429 -29.88 -11.42 22.93
N GLU A 430 -29.10 -12.02 23.82
CA GLU A 430 -29.32 -11.94 25.27
C GLU A 430 -28.48 -10.84 25.91
N SER A 431 -27.28 -10.61 25.37
CA SER A 431 -26.36 -9.55 25.79
C SER A 431 -25.80 -8.78 24.61
N PHE A 432 -25.20 -7.62 24.89
CA PHE A 432 -24.53 -6.84 23.86
C PHE A 432 -23.39 -7.62 23.19
N GLU A 433 -22.76 -8.58 23.88
CA GLU A 433 -21.69 -9.41 23.31
C GLU A 433 -22.17 -10.24 22.10
N ASP A 434 -23.47 -10.55 22.01
CA ASP A 434 -24.05 -11.28 20.90
C ASP A 434 -24.12 -10.46 19.60
N VAL A 435 -24.05 -9.14 19.73
CA VAL A 435 -24.17 -8.15 18.65
C VAL A 435 -23.15 -7.02 18.83
N ARG A 436 -21.97 -7.34 19.39
CA ARG A 436 -21.02 -6.35 19.91
C ARG A 436 -20.66 -5.27 18.90
N GLY A 437 -20.36 -5.66 17.67
CA GLY A 437 -19.99 -4.71 16.60
C GLY A 437 -21.08 -3.67 16.34
N LEU A 438 -22.35 -4.10 16.24
CA LEU A 438 -23.49 -3.19 16.03
C LEU A 438 -23.69 -2.27 17.23
N VAL A 439 -23.65 -2.82 18.45
CA VAL A 439 -23.83 -2.02 19.68
C VAL A 439 -22.70 -1.02 19.86
N THR A 440 -21.45 -1.42 19.59
CA THR A 440 -20.29 -0.52 19.68
C THR A 440 -20.39 0.60 18.66
N ALA A 441 -20.75 0.33 17.40
CA ALA A 441 -20.93 1.38 16.39
C ALA A 441 -22.05 2.36 16.77
N ASP A 442 -23.22 1.86 17.18
CA ASP A 442 -24.34 2.68 17.61
C ASP A 442 -24.05 3.51 18.87
N TYR A 443 -23.26 2.95 19.79
CA TYR A 443 -22.84 3.66 20.99
C TYR A 443 -21.77 4.72 20.68
N GLN A 444 -20.84 4.42 19.76
CA GLN A 444 -19.88 5.41 19.23
C GLN A 444 -20.61 6.60 18.63
N GLU A 445 -21.61 6.36 17.78
CA GLU A 445 -22.42 7.44 17.19
C GLU A 445 -23.10 8.30 18.27
N GLN A 446 -23.65 7.69 19.33
CA GLN A 446 -24.24 8.43 20.45
C GLN A 446 -23.20 9.29 21.18
N LEU A 447 -22.03 8.73 21.49
CA LEU A 447 -20.95 9.44 22.18
C LEU A 447 -20.38 10.57 21.30
N GLU A 448 -20.26 10.34 20.00
CA GLU A 448 -19.81 11.35 19.04
C GLU A 448 -20.80 12.51 18.95
N GLY A 449 -22.10 12.23 18.85
CA GLY A 449 -23.13 13.26 18.84
C GLY A 449 -23.14 14.11 20.12
N GLN A 450 -22.99 13.46 21.28
CA GLN A 450 -22.86 14.15 22.57
C GLN A 450 -21.62 15.03 22.62
N TRP A 451 -20.47 14.49 22.21
CA TRP A 451 -19.21 15.21 22.22
C TRP A 451 -19.22 16.39 21.25
N VAL A 452 -19.73 16.23 20.02
CA VAL A 452 -19.86 17.35 19.06
C VAL A 452 -20.77 18.45 19.62
N ALA A 453 -21.85 18.11 20.30
CA ALA A 453 -22.71 19.10 20.96
C ALA A 453 -21.96 19.85 22.09
N GLU A 454 -21.11 19.17 22.86
CA GLU A 454 -20.23 19.80 23.85
C GLU A 454 -19.19 20.71 23.18
N LEU A 455 -18.58 20.29 22.08
CA LEU A 455 -17.62 21.08 21.31
C LEU A 455 -18.26 22.36 20.78
N ARG A 456 -19.47 22.27 20.20
CA ARG A 456 -20.22 23.44 19.70
C ARG A 456 -20.59 24.44 20.81
N ARG A 457 -20.76 23.97 22.05
CA ARG A 457 -20.94 24.84 23.23
C ARG A 457 -19.62 25.45 23.72
N LYS A 458 -18.53 24.69 23.67
CA LYS A 458 -17.22 25.09 24.19
C LYS A 458 -16.51 26.09 23.28
N TYR A 459 -16.58 25.87 21.98
CA TYR A 459 -15.84 26.63 20.98
C TYR A 459 -16.80 27.50 20.14
N PRO A 460 -16.67 28.83 20.20
CA PRO A 460 -17.47 29.74 19.37
C PRO A 460 -17.29 29.47 17.88
N VAL A 461 -18.38 29.51 17.11
CA VAL A 461 -18.39 29.34 15.65
C VAL A 461 -19.02 30.57 15.01
N GLU A 462 -18.31 31.21 14.09
CA GLU A 462 -18.81 32.30 13.26
C GLU A 462 -18.75 31.87 11.79
N VAL A 463 -19.85 31.99 11.04
CA VAL A 463 -19.91 31.67 9.60
C VAL A 463 -20.26 32.93 8.82
N TYR A 464 -19.43 33.28 7.84
CA TYR A 464 -19.65 34.43 6.96
C TYR A 464 -20.36 33.99 5.68
N TYR A 465 -21.69 33.88 5.75
CA TYR A 465 -22.52 33.33 4.66
C TYR A 465 -22.38 34.06 3.32
N ASP A 466 -22.08 35.37 3.32
CA ASP A 466 -21.86 36.09 2.07
C ASP A 466 -20.55 35.67 1.38
N VAL A 467 -19.52 35.32 2.15
CA VAL A 467 -18.29 34.72 1.60
C VAL A 467 -18.57 33.28 1.17
N LEU A 468 -19.32 32.51 1.95
CA LEU A 468 -19.66 31.12 1.62
C LEU A 468 -20.38 30.99 0.26
N LYS A 469 -21.27 31.93 -0.07
CA LYS A 469 -21.97 31.98 -1.37
C LYS A 469 -21.03 32.12 -2.58
N THR A 470 -19.78 32.54 -2.37
CA THR A 470 -18.75 32.72 -3.40
C THR A 470 -17.87 31.47 -3.60
N VAL A 471 -18.07 30.40 -2.82
CA VAL A 471 -17.40 29.11 -3.05
C VAL A 471 -17.80 28.56 -4.43
N ASN A 472 -16.81 28.17 -5.22
CA ASN A 472 -16.86 27.77 -6.63
C ASN A 472 -17.50 28.79 -7.57
N LYS A 473 -17.57 30.06 -7.16
CA LYS A 473 -18.01 31.18 -8.01
C LYS A 473 -16.88 32.18 -8.10
N HIS A 474 -15.87 31.81 -8.87
CA HIS A 474 -14.76 32.71 -9.19
C HIS A 474 -15.28 33.76 -10.16
N SER A 475 -15.13 35.05 -9.82
CA SER A 475 -15.36 36.13 -10.77
C SER A 475 -14.33 36.00 -11.90
N ASP A 476 -14.79 35.95 -13.14
CA ASP A 476 -13.93 35.98 -14.34
C ASP A 476 -13.12 37.29 -14.44
#